data_AF-A0A1X0SCE4-F1
#
_entry.id   AF-A0A1X0SCE4-F1
#
_cell.length_a   1.000
_cell.length_b   1.000
_cell.length_c   1.000
_cell.angle_alpha   90.00
_cell.angle_beta   90.00
_cell.angle_gamma   90.00
#
_symmetry.space_group_name_H-M   'P 1'
#
loop_
_entity.id
_entity.type
_entity.pdbx_description
1 polymer ?
#
loop_
_entity_poly.entity_id
_entity_poly.type
_entity_poly.pdbx_seq_one_letter_code
_entity_poly.pdbx_strand_id
1 'polypeptide(L)' 'KAKRKRITPAQYNRLMEIFDQTDTPSSEIRENLATELDMTKREVWFQNRRAKLNRESKQRRMLLQQQ' A
#
# COMPACT_ATOMS: atom_id res chain seq x y z
N LYS A 1 -11.52 -20.75 -1.17
CA LYS A 1 -10.72 -19.54 -0.83
C LYS A 1 -10.11 -19.00 -2.13
N ALA A 2 -10.43 -17.77 -2.55
CA ALA A 2 -9.88 -17.21 -3.80
C ALA A 2 -8.34 -17.14 -3.75
N LYS A 3 -7.68 -17.61 -4.81
CA LYS A 3 -6.22 -17.56 -4.96
C LYS A 3 -5.82 -16.09 -4.98
N ARG A 4 -4.91 -15.66 -4.10
CA ARG A 4 -4.44 -14.28 -4.05
C ARG A 4 -3.78 -13.95 -5.40
N LYS A 5 -4.40 -13.08 -6.22
CA LYS A 5 -3.77 -12.56 -7.44
C LYS A 5 -2.56 -11.73 -7.01
N ARG A 6 -1.39 -11.99 -7.62
CA ARG A 6 -0.22 -11.11 -7.47
C ARG A 6 -0.53 -9.78 -8.18
N ILE A 7 -0.14 -8.69 -7.54
CA ILE A 7 -0.24 -7.35 -8.13
C ILE A 7 0.76 -7.28 -9.28
N THR A 8 0.33 -6.84 -10.45
CA THR A 8 1.21 -6.62 -11.61
C THR A 8 2.03 -5.33 -11.43
N PRO A 9 3.16 -5.16 -12.14
CA PRO A 9 3.93 -3.92 -12.06
C PRO A 9 3.11 -2.66 -12.39
N ALA A 10 2.22 -2.73 -13.38
CA ALA A 10 1.34 -1.61 -13.74
C ALA A 10 0.38 -1.25 -12.60
N GLN A 11 -0.25 -2.26 -11.98
CA GLN A 11 -1.12 -2.04 -10.82
C GLN A 11 -0.35 -1.47 -9.62
N TYR A 12 0.90 -1.91 -9.42
CA TYR A 12 1.76 -1.37 -8.37
C TYR A 12 2.10 0.10 -8.59
N ASN A 13 2.49 0.48 -9.81
CA ASN A 13 2.83 1.87 -10.14
C ASN A 13 1.62 2.79 -9.91
N ARG A 14 0.43 2.37 -10.35
CA ARG A 14 -0.79 3.14 -10.13
C ARG A 14 -1.15 3.30 -8.65
N LEU A 15 -0.94 2.26 -7.84
CA LEU A 15 -1.13 2.34 -6.39
C LEU A 15 -0.12 3.29 -5.73
N MET A 16 1.13 3.33 -6.23
CA MET A 16 2.15 4.26 -5.75
C MET A 16 1.80 5.71 -6.10
N GLU A 17 1.34 6.00 -7.32
CA GLU A 17 0.92 7.36 -7.72
C GLU A 17 -0.14 7.95 -6.78
N ILE A 18 -1.11 7.13 -6.36
CA ILE A 18 -2.14 7.56 -5.41
C ILE A 18 -1.55 7.68 -4.01
N PHE A 19 -0.67 6.77 -3.61
CA PHE A 19 -0.01 6.81 -2.30
C PHE A 19 0.83 8.09 -2.12
N ASP A 20 1.50 8.54 -3.19
CA ASP A 20 2.30 9.77 -3.18
C ASP A 20 1.42 11.02 -3.01
N GLN A 21 0.15 10.97 -3.42
CA GLN A 21 -0.83 12.04 -3.19
C GLN A 21 -1.49 11.94 -1.81
N THR A 22 -1.85 10.73 -1.38
CA THR A 22 -2.48 10.46 -0.10
C THR A 22 -2.24 9.03 0.35
N ASP A 23 -1.72 8.86 1.57
CA ASP A 23 -1.60 7.55 2.20
C ASP A 23 -2.93 7.08 2.83
N THR A 24 -3.96 7.95 2.86
CA THR A 24 -5.32 7.70 3.36
C THR A 24 -6.38 8.03 2.30
N PRO A 25 -6.45 7.27 1.18
CA PRO A 25 -7.46 7.52 0.15
C PRO A 25 -8.89 7.34 0.68
N SER A 26 -9.81 8.20 0.22
CA SER A 26 -11.24 8.15 0.54
C SER A 26 -11.91 6.88 0.01
N SER A 27 -13.19 6.62 0.36
CA SER A 27 -13.93 5.47 -0.21
C SER A 27 -14.02 5.54 -1.73
N GLU A 28 -14.33 6.73 -2.24
CA GLU A 28 -14.46 6.99 -3.68
C GLU A 28 -13.16 6.68 -4.45
N ILE A 29 -12.01 7.16 -3.97
CA ILE A 29 -10.71 6.86 -4.60
C ILE A 29 -10.43 5.35 -4.55
N ARG A 30 -10.78 4.69 -3.45
CA ARG A 30 -10.58 3.23 -3.31
C ARG A 30 -11.46 2.43 -4.27
N GLU A 31 -12.71 2.83 -4.46
CA GLU A 31 -13.66 2.20 -5.38
C GLU A 31 -13.29 2.43 -6.84
N ASN A 32 -12.92 3.66 -7.20
CA ASN A 32 -12.44 3.97 -8.55
C ASN A 32 -11.21 3.15 -8.91
N LEU A 33 -10.24 3.08 -8.00
CA LEU A 33 -9.11 2.18 -8.18
C LEU A 33 -9.58 0.73 -8.29
N ALA A 34 -10.54 0.27 -7.45
CA ALA A 34 -11.08 -1.11 -7.39
C ALA A 34 -11.46 -1.59 -8.78
N THR A 35 -12.23 -0.75 -9.46
CA THR A 35 -12.67 -0.92 -10.83
C THR A 35 -11.51 -0.82 -11.81
N GLU A 36 -10.69 0.23 -11.74
CA GLU A 36 -9.59 0.50 -12.69
C GLU A 36 -8.59 -0.66 -12.80
N LEU A 37 -8.21 -1.25 -11.66
CA LEU A 37 -7.14 -2.26 -11.61
C LEU A 37 -7.68 -3.69 -11.45
N ASP A 38 -8.99 -3.94 -11.50
CA ASP A 38 -9.62 -5.26 -11.26
C ASP A 38 -9.15 -5.92 -9.94
N MET A 39 -9.22 -5.19 -8.82
CA MET A 39 -8.83 -5.74 -7.49
C MET A 39 -9.90 -5.46 -6.43
N THR A 40 -10.24 -6.50 -5.67
CA THR A 40 -11.29 -6.50 -4.65
C THR A 40 -10.82 -6.14 -3.23
N LYS A 41 -9.51 -6.06 -2.96
CA LYS A 41 -8.97 -5.91 -1.59
C LYS A 41 -7.83 -4.88 -1.48
N ARG A 42 -8.11 -3.61 -1.81
CA ARG A 42 -7.10 -2.54 -1.79
C ARG A 42 -6.79 -1.96 -0.42
N GLU A 43 -7.71 -2.04 0.54
CA GLU A 43 -7.48 -1.55 1.91
C GLU A 43 -6.20 -2.15 2.51
N VAL A 44 -5.99 -3.44 2.24
CA VAL A 44 -4.82 -4.19 2.70
C VAL A 44 -3.52 -3.67 2.08
N TRP A 45 -3.52 -3.14 0.84
CA TRP A 45 -2.29 -2.63 0.23
C TRP A 45 -1.81 -1.35 0.91
N PHE A 46 -2.69 -0.36 1.07
CA PHE A 46 -2.34 0.90 1.75
C PHE A 46 -1.97 0.64 3.22
N GLN A 47 -2.70 -0.25 3.91
CA GLN A 47 -2.35 -0.67 5.26
C GLN A 47 -0.98 -1.39 5.31
N ASN A 48 -0.70 -2.31 4.40
CA ASN A 48 0.59 -3.01 4.34
C ASN A 48 1.74 -2.05 4.01
N ARG A 49 1.51 -1.06 3.14
CA ARG A 49 2.50 -0.04 2.80
C ARG A 49 2.84 0.82 4.01
N ARG A 50 1.83 1.33 4.74
CA ARG A 50 2.04 2.07 6.00
C ARG A 50 2.72 1.20 7.06
N ALA A 51 2.31 -0.06 7.21
CA ALA A 51 2.94 -0.99 8.14
C ALA A 51 4.42 -1.24 7.81
N LYS A 52 4.77 -1.32 6.52
CA LYS A 52 6.16 -1.42 6.07
C LYS A 52 6.97 -0.18 6.45
N LEU A 53 6.47 1.01 6.16
CA LEU A 53 7.14 2.28 6.52
C LEU A 53 7.35 2.38 8.04
N ASN A 54 6.35 2.04 8.83
CA ASN A 54 6.46 2.05 10.29
C ASN A 54 7.51 1.05 10.80
N ARG A 55 7.60 -0.14 10.18
CA ARG A 55 8.63 -1.14 10.51
C ARG A 55 10.03 -0.62 10.16
N GLU A 56 10.21 -0.03 8.99
CA GLU A 56 11.49 0.54 8.53
C GLU A 56 11.94 1.68 9.46
N SER A 57 11.03 2.59 9.82
CA SER A 57 11.30 3.66 10.78
C SER A 57 11.68 3.13 12.16
N LYS A 58 10.99 2.10 12.66
CA LYS A 58 11.30 1.47 13.95
C LYS A 58 12.68 0.79 13.92
N GLN A 59 13.00 0.09 12.84
CA GLN A 59 14.30 -0.56 12.64
C GLN A 59 15.44 0.48 12.58
N ARG A 60 15.26 1.55 11.80
CA ARG A 60 16.23 2.65 11.73
C ARG A 60 16.49 3.27 13.11
N ARG A 61 15.43 3.48 13.91
CA ARG A 61 15.57 4.00 15.28
C ARG A 61 16.33 3.04 16.20
N MET A 62 16.11 1.73 16.11
CA MET A 62 16.86 0.74 16.90
C MET A 62 18.35 0.68 16.52
N LEU A 63 18.67 0.86 15.24
CA LEU A 63 20.06 0.88 14.77
C LEU A 63 20.81 2.10 15.34
N LEU A 64 20.17 3.27 15.34
CA LEU A 64 20.76 4.50 15.88
C LEU A 64 20.95 4.50 17.40
N GLN A 65 20.18 3.70 18.15
CA GLN A 65 20.32 3.57 19.61
C GLN A 65 21.45 2.62 20.04
N GLN A 66 22.04 1.85 19.12
CA GLN A 66 23.11 0.89 19.41
C GLN A 66 24.52 1.44 19.08
N GLN A 67 24.61 2.72 18.69
CA GLN A 67 25.86 3.45 18.52
C GLN A 67 25.97 4.53 19.60
#